data_AF-A0A645GJM5-F1
#
_entry.id   AF-A0A645GJM5-F1
#
_cell.length_a   1.000
_cell.length_b   1.000
_cell.length_c   1.000
_cell.angle_alpha   90.00
_cell.angle_beta   90.00
_cell.angle_gamma   90.00
#
_symmetry.space_group_name_H-M   'P 1'
#
loop_
_entity.id
_entity.type
_entity.pdbx_description
1 polymer ?
#
loop_
_entity_poly.entity_id
_entity_poly.type
_entity_poly.pdbx_seq_one_letter_code
_entity_poly.pdbx_strand_id
1 'polypeptide(L)'
;MGLVSFLSCFYFAFTVLLLFKKKSMGKTYIIFGVLTYVFVVGYSSIPKIPQQIQGLSIFVVFSLMVCIFGLMFGIMMKVFNRSNKTSVIASIVSSSILILILFNVKGCLTYMYIPVLLYMLQKKINVNIDKIVSI
;
A
#
# COMPACT_ATOMS: atom_id res chain seq x y z
N MET A 1 20.03 0.36 0.73
CA MET A 1 19.61 1.74 0.39
C MET A 1 18.66 1.82 -0.82
N GLY A 2 18.69 0.90 -1.81
CA GLY A 2 17.85 1.02 -3.02
C GLY A 2 16.33 0.87 -2.82
N LEU A 3 15.87 -0.12 -2.04
CA LEU A 3 14.44 -0.49 -1.98
C LEU A 3 13.55 0.57 -1.33
N VAL A 4 13.94 1.06 -0.15
CA VAL A 4 13.16 2.12 0.54
C VAL A 4 13.18 3.41 -0.25
N SER A 5 14.31 3.76 -0.86
CA SER A 5 14.40 4.95 -1.72
C SER A 5 13.48 4.83 -2.93
N PHE A 6 13.44 3.64 -3.55
CA PHE A 6 12.56 3.35 -4.68
C PHE A 6 11.08 3.47 -4.30
N LEU A 7 10.65 2.77 -3.24
CA LEU A 7 9.27 2.82 -2.74
C LEU A 7 8.85 4.22 -2.27
N SER A 8 9.75 4.94 -1.60
CA SER A 8 9.48 6.32 -1.16
C SER A 8 9.24 7.26 -2.35
N CYS A 9 9.94 7.06 -3.47
CA CYS A 9 9.70 7.82 -4.69
C CYS A 9 8.28 7.56 -5.26
N PHE A 10 7.85 6.29 -5.31
CA PHE A 10 6.49 5.94 -5.73
C PHE A 10 5.43 6.54 -4.79
N TYR A 11 5.63 6.43 -3.48
CA TYR A 11 4.71 7.01 -2.51
C TYR A 11 4.65 8.53 -2.61
N PHE A 12 5.78 9.19 -2.86
CA PHE A 12 5.82 10.63 -3.07
C PHE A 12 5.04 11.03 -4.33
N ALA A 13 5.30 10.38 -5.47
CA ALA A 13 4.59 10.64 -6.72
C ALA A 13 3.07 10.46 -6.56
N PHE A 14 2.65 9.40 -5.87
CA PHE A 14 1.25 9.15 -5.57
C PHE A 14 0.64 10.19 -4.62
N THR A 15 1.38 10.60 -3.60
CA THR A 15 0.95 11.65 -2.66
C THR A 15 0.75 12.98 -3.38
N VAL A 16 1.64 13.34 -4.31
CA VAL A 16 1.51 14.51 -5.19
C VAL A 16 0.26 14.39 -6.07
N LEU A 17 0.01 13.21 -6.66
CA LEU A 17 -1.20 12.96 -7.46
C LEU A 17 -2.48 13.17 -6.63
N LEU A 18 -2.51 12.69 -5.38
CA LEU A 18 -3.65 12.89 -4.48
C LEU A 18 -3.85 14.36 -4.08
N LEU A 19 -2.79 15.18 -4.00
CA LEU A 19 -2.90 16.62 -3.72
C LEU A 19 -3.72 17.35 -4.78
N PHE A 20 -3.56 17.00 -6.06
CA PHE A 20 -4.35 17.60 -7.15
C PHE A 20 -5.84 17.27 -7.04
N LYS A 21 -6.21 16.18 -6.37
CA LYS A 21 -7.60 15.79 -6.08
C LYS A 21 -8.01 16.01 -4.62
N LYS A 22 -7.31 16.88 -3.89
CA LYS A 22 -7.53 17.12 -2.44
C LYS A 22 -8.98 17.41 -2.06
N LYS A 23 -9.73 18.15 -2.90
CA LYS A 23 -11.13 18.50 -2.61
C LYS A 23 -12.06 17.28 -2.53
N SER A 24 -11.83 16.23 -3.32
CA SER A 24 -12.65 14.99 -3.30
C SER A 24 -11.97 13.83 -2.57
N MET A 25 -10.64 13.86 -2.37
CA MET A 25 -9.89 12.74 -1.79
C MET A 25 -9.08 13.08 -0.55
N GLY A 26 -9.37 14.20 0.12
CA GLY A 26 -8.62 14.65 1.29
C GLY A 26 -8.51 13.60 2.42
N LYS A 27 -9.56 12.82 2.68
CA LYS A 27 -9.52 11.72 3.67
C LYS A 27 -8.55 10.61 3.25
N THR A 28 -8.59 10.19 1.98
CA THR A 28 -7.69 9.17 1.43
C THR A 28 -6.24 9.64 1.47
N TYR A 29 -5.98 10.91 1.14
CA TYR A 29 -4.66 11.53 1.25
C TYR A 29 -4.09 11.45 2.67
N ILE A 30 -4.88 11.86 3.68
CA ILE A 30 -4.43 11.83 5.08
C ILE A 30 -4.13 10.39 5.53
N ILE A 31 -5.03 9.44 5.23
CA ILE A 31 -4.84 8.03 5.60
C ILE A 31 -3.56 7.47 4.97
N PHE A 32 -3.33 7.75 3.69
CA PHE A 32 -2.14 7.27 3.00
C PHE A 32 -0.85 7.89 3.53
N GLY A 33 -0.88 9.19 3.84
CA GLY A 33 0.23 9.88 4.48
C GLY A 33 0.57 9.28 5.85
N VAL A 34 -0.43 9.03 6.70
CA VAL A 34 -0.23 8.41 8.02
C VAL A 34 0.32 6.99 7.87
N LEU A 35 -0.24 6.17 6.97
CA LEU A 35 0.26 4.81 6.73
C LEU A 35 1.72 4.80 6.25
N THR A 36 2.07 5.69 5.32
CA THR A 36 3.43 5.82 4.80
C THR A 36 4.39 6.28 5.88
N TYR A 37 3.99 7.23 6.72
CA TYR A 37 4.78 7.69 7.86
C TYR A 37 5.06 6.55 8.85
N VAL A 38 4.02 5.79 9.23
CA VAL A 38 4.15 4.62 10.11
C VAL A 38 5.10 3.59 9.51
N PHE A 39 5.00 3.33 8.20
CA PHE A 39 5.93 2.45 7.50
C PHE A 39 7.38 2.93 7.58
N VAL A 40 7.65 4.20 7.29
CA VAL A 40 9.02 4.76 7.30
C VAL A 40 9.63 4.69 8.71
N VAL A 41 8.87 5.10 9.73
CA VAL A 41 9.32 5.03 11.13
C VAL A 41 9.54 3.57 11.55
N GLY A 42 8.58 2.69 11.24
CA GLY A 42 8.68 1.26 11.55
C GLY A 42 9.90 0.61 10.90
N TYR A 43 10.13 0.87 9.62
CA TYR A 43 11.29 0.34 8.89
C TYR A 43 12.62 0.84 9.48
N SER A 44 12.72 2.14 9.76
CA SER A 44 13.95 2.73 10.34
C SER A 44 14.26 2.21 11.75
N SER A 45 13.26 1.67 12.44
CA SER A 45 13.39 1.17 13.80
C SER A 45 13.84 -0.30 13.85
N ILE A 46 13.71 -1.08 12.76
CA ILE A 46 14.07 -2.51 12.71
C ILE A 46 15.48 -2.82 13.25
N PRO A 47 16.53 -2.04 12.92
CA PRO A 47 17.88 -2.33 13.43
C PRO A 47 18.03 -2.15 14.94
N LYS A 48 17.14 -1.37 15.57
CA LYS A 48 17.18 -1.04 17.01
C LYS A 48 16.36 -2.01 17.86
N ILE A 49 15.63 -2.93 17.23
CA ILE A 49 14.73 -3.86 17.90
C ILE A 49 15.52 -5.11 18.35
N PRO A 50 15.29 -5.64 19.58
CA PRO A 50 15.92 -6.86 20.05
C PRO A 50 15.71 -8.04 19.10
N GLN A 51 16.76 -8.84 18.88
CA GLN A 51 16.76 -9.96 17.92
C GLN A 51 15.60 -10.95 18.11
N GLN A 52 15.18 -11.18 19.36
CA GLN A 52 14.09 -12.09 19.73
C GLN A 52 12.74 -11.70 19.08
N ILE A 53 12.47 -10.40 18.91
CA ILE A 53 11.22 -9.86 18.34
C ILE A 53 11.43 -9.19 16.98
N GLN A 54 12.67 -9.21 16.48
CA GLN A 54 13.02 -8.58 15.21
C GLN A 54 12.31 -9.24 14.03
N GLY A 55 12.15 -10.57 14.05
CA GLY A 55 11.40 -11.31 13.02
C GLY A 55 9.94 -10.86 12.91
N LEU A 56 9.25 -10.67 14.04
CA LEU A 56 7.88 -10.15 14.07
C LEU A 56 7.82 -8.73 13.51
N SER A 57 8.78 -7.89 13.87
CA SER A 57 8.84 -6.50 13.42
C SER A 57 9.08 -6.39 11.92
N ILE A 58 9.98 -7.22 11.37
CA ILE A 58 10.19 -7.36 9.93
C ILE A 58 8.87 -7.78 9.26
N PHE A 59 8.22 -8.84 9.76
CA PHE A 59 6.96 -9.32 9.20
C PHE A 59 5.91 -8.20 9.13
N VAL A 60 5.66 -7.48 10.22
CA VAL A 60 4.65 -6.42 10.28
C VAL A 60 4.98 -5.28 9.33
N VAL A 61 6.22 -4.78 9.34
CA VAL A 61 6.64 -3.64 8.52
C VAL A 61 6.59 -3.98 7.03
N PHE A 62 7.05 -5.16 6.64
CA PHE A 62 6.99 -5.60 5.24
C PHE A 62 5.56 -5.90 4.78
N SER A 63 4.70 -6.46 5.64
CA SER A 63 3.28 -6.59 5.34
C SER A 63 2.62 -5.24 5.11
N LEU A 64 2.92 -4.25 5.95
CA LEU A 64 2.42 -2.88 5.78
C LEU A 64 2.89 -2.28 4.45
N MET A 65 4.17 -2.45 4.11
CA MET A 65 4.73 -1.98 2.84
C MET A 65 3.99 -2.52 1.62
N VAL A 66 3.78 -3.84 1.56
CA VAL A 66 3.10 -4.49 0.44
C VAL A 66 1.63 -4.07 0.37
N CYS A 67 0.96 -3.95 1.52
CA CYS A 67 -0.40 -3.44 1.59
C CYS A 67 -0.50 -2.01 1.04
N ILE A 68 0.36 -1.10 1.51
CA ILE A 68 0.38 0.30 1.03
C ILE A 68 0.62 0.30 -0.48
N PHE A 69 1.59 -0.47 -0.98
CA PHE A 69 1.87 -0.52 -2.41
C PHE A 69 0.67 -0.99 -3.24
N GLY A 70 -0.01 -2.06 -2.82
CA GLY A 70 -1.22 -2.53 -3.51
C GLY A 70 -2.35 -1.49 -3.50
N LEU A 71 -2.65 -0.93 -2.31
CA LEU A 71 -3.68 0.10 -2.17
C LEU A 71 -3.39 1.33 -3.01
N MET A 72 -2.12 1.73 -3.13
CA MET A 72 -1.68 2.84 -3.98
C MET A 72 -2.18 2.67 -5.41
N PHE A 73 -1.88 1.52 -6.02
CA PHE A 73 -2.28 1.22 -7.40
C PHE A 73 -3.79 1.08 -7.54
N GLY A 74 -4.46 0.45 -6.56
CA GLY A 74 -5.91 0.33 -6.56
C GLY A 74 -6.62 1.68 -6.52
N ILE A 75 -6.19 2.58 -5.62
CA ILE A 75 -6.72 3.94 -5.52
C ILE A 75 -6.38 4.75 -6.77
N MET A 76 -5.15 4.63 -7.29
CA MET A 76 -4.73 5.31 -8.52
C MET A 76 -5.68 4.99 -9.69
N MET A 77 -6.04 3.73 -9.88
CA MET A 77 -7.02 3.33 -10.91
C MET A 77 -8.38 4.01 -10.72
N LYS A 78 -8.85 4.19 -9.47
CA LYS A 78 -10.08 4.94 -9.19
C LYS A 78 -9.94 6.42 -9.45
N VAL A 79 -8.78 7.03 -9.15
CA VAL A 79 -8.52 8.45 -9.46
C VAL A 79 -8.62 8.72 -10.96
N PHE A 80 -8.21 7.75 -11.78
CA PHE A 80 -8.35 7.75 -13.23
C PHE A 80 -9.71 7.25 -13.75
N ASN A 81 -10.75 7.25 -12.90
CA ASN A 81 -12.13 6.86 -13.23
C ASN A 81 -12.26 5.45 -13.84
N ARG A 82 -11.36 4.52 -13.50
CA ARG A 82 -11.50 3.11 -13.88
C ARG A 82 -12.50 2.38 -12.98
N SER A 83 -12.99 1.25 -13.48
CA SER A 83 -14.00 0.44 -12.79
C SER A 83 -13.52 -0.10 -11.43
N ASN A 84 -14.47 -0.41 -10.55
CA ASN A 84 -14.18 -1.04 -9.25
C ASN A 84 -13.43 -2.38 -9.42
N LYS A 85 -13.74 -3.14 -10.46
CA LYS A 85 -13.05 -4.40 -10.78
C LYS A 85 -11.58 -4.14 -11.15
N THR A 86 -11.33 -3.18 -12.04
CA THR A 86 -9.97 -2.81 -12.48
C THR A 86 -9.10 -2.35 -11.31
N SER A 87 -9.67 -1.54 -10.41
CA SER A 87 -8.98 -1.09 -9.20
C SER A 87 -8.59 -2.23 -8.26
N VAL A 88 -9.50 -3.17 -8.00
CA VAL A 88 -9.20 -4.36 -7.19
C VAL A 88 -8.12 -5.22 -7.83
N ILE A 89 -8.23 -5.48 -9.14
CA ILE A 89 -7.24 -6.27 -9.89
C ILE A 89 -5.87 -5.59 -9.83
N ALA A 90 -5.80 -4.28 -10.06
CA ALA A 90 -4.54 -3.54 -10.01
C ALA A 90 -3.89 -3.62 -8.62
N SER A 91 -4.68 -3.52 -7.55
CA SER A 91 -4.18 -3.68 -6.17
C SER A 91 -3.61 -5.07 -5.93
N ILE A 92 -4.30 -6.12 -6.38
CA ILE A 92 -3.86 -7.52 -6.22
C ILE A 92 -2.58 -7.76 -7.03
N VAL A 93 -2.60 -7.47 -8.33
CA VAL A 93 -1.50 -7.75 -9.25
C VAL A 93 -0.24 -7.01 -8.85
N SER A 94 -0.33 -5.71 -8.52
CA SER A 94 0.83 -4.93 -8.09
C SER A 94 1.43 -5.47 -6.79
N SER A 95 0.60 -5.85 -5.81
CA SER A 95 1.09 -6.44 -4.55
C SER A 95 1.74 -7.81 -4.77
N SER A 96 1.16 -8.67 -5.60
CA SER A 96 1.72 -9.98 -5.94
C SER A 96 3.05 -9.85 -6.67
N ILE A 97 3.16 -8.95 -7.64
CA ILE A 97 4.41 -8.67 -8.36
C ILE A 97 5.47 -8.17 -7.36
N LEU A 98 5.11 -7.26 -6.46
CA LEU A 98 6.05 -6.78 -5.45
C LEU A 98 6.54 -7.91 -4.54
N ILE A 99 5.65 -8.80 -4.11
CA ILE A 99 6.01 -9.96 -3.30
C ILE A 99 7.02 -10.85 -4.04
N LEU A 100 6.75 -11.15 -5.31
CA LEU A 100 7.61 -12.00 -6.14
C LEU A 100 9.00 -11.40 -6.38
N ILE A 101 9.09 -10.08 -6.52
CA ILE A 101 10.38 -9.40 -6.73
C ILE A 101 11.20 -9.35 -5.43
N LEU A 102 10.54 -9.16 -4.29
CA LEU A 102 11.23 -8.84 -3.03
C LEU A 102 11.55 -10.04 -2.15
N PHE A 103 10.77 -11.12 -2.26
CA PHE A 103 10.88 -12.24 -1.34
C PHE A 103 11.28 -13.53 -2.03
N ASN A 104 12.01 -14.37 -1.29
CA ASN A 104 12.24 -15.74 -1.68
C ASN A 104 10.97 -16.59 -1.49
N VAL A 105 11.03 -17.88 -1.84
CA VAL A 105 9.88 -18.80 -1.75
C VAL A 105 9.21 -18.78 -0.37
N LYS A 106 9.98 -18.78 0.73
CA LYS A 106 9.43 -18.74 2.09
C LYS A 106 8.68 -17.43 2.36
N GLY A 107 9.25 -16.29 1.95
CA GLY A 107 8.58 -15.00 2.09
C GLY A 107 7.35 -14.88 1.19
N CYS A 108 7.39 -15.40 -0.04
CA CYS A 108 6.23 -15.44 -0.92
C CYS A 108 5.04 -16.15 -0.28
N LEU A 109 5.26 -17.31 0.34
CA LEU A 109 4.23 -18.04 1.08
C LEU A 109 3.74 -17.25 2.30
N THR A 110 4.67 -16.62 3.02
CA THR A 110 4.35 -15.84 4.23
C THR A 110 3.45 -14.64 3.93
N TYR A 111 3.66 -13.96 2.79
CA TYR A 111 2.92 -12.75 2.43
C TYR A 111 1.77 -12.97 1.43
N MET A 112 1.50 -14.22 1.04
CA MET A 112 0.44 -14.57 0.07
C MET A 112 -0.97 -14.19 0.54
N TYR A 113 -1.18 -14.00 1.84
CA TYR A 113 -2.45 -13.52 2.38
C TYR A 113 -2.75 -12.05 2.01
N ILE A 114 -1.73 -11.26 1.68
CA ILE A 114 -1.89 -9.81 1.42
C ILE A 114 -2.74 -9.53 0.18
N PRO A 115 -2.52 -10.17 -0.99
CA PRO A 115 -3.44 -10.07 -2.13
C PRO A 115 -4.92 -10.32 -1.77
N VAL A 116 -5.18 -11.32 -0.93
CA VAL A 116 -6.55 -11.66 -0.48
C VAL A 116 -7.11 -10.54 0.43
N LEU A 117 -6.30 -10.03 1.34
CA LEU A 117 -6.66 -8.92 2.21
C LEU A 117 -6.96 -7.65 1.40
N LEU A 118 -6.16 -7.38 0.37
CA LEU A 118 -6.34 -6.25 -0.54
C LEU A 118 -7.61 -6.36 -1.39
N TYR A 119 -8.01 -7.56 -1.78
CA TYR A 119 -9.32 -7.77 -2.44
C TYR A 119 -10.47 -7.19 -1.59
N MET A 120 -10.47 -7.50 -0.28
CA MET A 120 -11.51 -7.04 0.64
C MET A 120 -11.40 -5.54 0.94
N LEU A 121 -10.18 -5.06 1.21
CA LEU A 121 -9.94 -3.65 1.56
C LEU A 121 -10.22 -2.72 0.38
N GLN A 122 -9.72 -3.04 -0.81
CA GLN A 122 -9.88 -2.19 -1.99
C GLN A 122 -11.36 -2.08 -2.38
N LYS A 123 -12.15 -3.15 -2.23
CA LYS A 123 -13.60 -3.10 -2.47
C LYS A 123 -14.29 -2.10 -1.53
N LYS A 124 -13.94 -2.07 -0.23
CA LYS A 124 -14.46 -1.10 0.74
C LYS A 124 -14.03 0.33 0.40
N ILE A 125 -12.76 0.52 0.05
CA ILE A 125 -12.21 1.82 -0.33
C ILE A 125 -12.92 2.36 -1.57
N ASN A 126 -13.17 1.51 -2.57
CA ASN A 126 -13.85 1.91 -3.80
C ASN A 126 -15.26 2.44 -3.53
N VAL A 127 -16.05 1.76 -2.69
CA VAL A 127 -17.38 2.22 -2.29
C VAL A 127 -17.32 3.57 -1.57
N ASN A 128 -16.34 3.76 -0.70
CA ASN A 128 -16.16 5.05 -0.01
C ASN A 128 -15.77 6.17 -0.98
N ILE A 129 -14.89 5.90 -1.96
CA ILE A 129 -14.51 6.86 -2.99
C ILE A 129 -15.71 7.23 -3.87
N ASP A 130 -16.50 6.25 -4.29
CA ASP A 130 -17.69 6.47 -5.14
C ASP A 130 -18.72 7.39 -4.46
N LYS A 131 -18.92 7.25 -3.14
CA LYS A 131 -19.80 8.14 -2.36
C LYS A 131 -19.31 9.59 -2.30
N ILE A 132 -18.01 9.83 -2.47
CA ILE A 132 -17.43 11.18 -2.39
C ILE A 132 -17.38 11.85 -3.77
N VAL A 133 -17.29 11.05 -4.84
CA VAL A 133 -17.21 11.55 -6.24
C VAL A 133 -18.59 11.68 -6.90
N SER A 134 -19.65 11.08 -6.33
CA SER A 134 -21.04 11.18 -6.81
C SER A 134 -21.82 12.40 -6.30
N ILE A 135 -21.13 13.39 -5.74
CA ILE A 135 -21.64 14.73 -5.38
C ILE A 135 -21.02 15.73 -6.34
#